data_AF-W6MI74-F1
#
_entry.id   AF-W6MI74-F1
#
_cell.length_a   1.000
_cell.length_b   1.000
_cell.length_c   1.000
_cell.angle_alpha   90.00
_cell.angle_beta   90.00
_cell.angle_gamma   90.00
#
_symmetry.space_group_name_H-M   'P 1'
#
loop_
_entity.id
_entity.type
_entity.pdbx_description
1 polymer ?
#
loop_
_entity_poly.entity_id
_entity_poly.type
_entity_poly.pdbx_seq_one_letter_code
_entity_poly.pdbx_strand_id
1 'polypeptide(L)'
;MAYPEDVQKLINTAASLYASKDYSAAADKYAEACEKAAAASGSEDADLLFLYGKALFQCAVANSQVLGGVTGGDEKPDDEEAPTEKDSRFQFSEEVPLAEEDDVSEDEGPQKAEESDSEDDQDENEAEEEEQTDFEVAWEILDLTRTLFEAQLAEFDEKDDVKKTEPLLQSESEEPSDPQTLIRKKLADVYDILGEVSLEAENFQQAATDLESSLKLRELLYPIGNGLLSESHYKLSLAFEFCVEDPESTAKAIKQMELAIASMRAAASGVDTDLLQDMKVRLADLKKDPEEKMKEEKDRIIEGILGQAAPTAAPKEAPAPAAVNDLTSMVKKRKPSAGKLVNGKRAKK
;
A
#
# COMPACT_ATOMS: atom_id res chain seq x y z
N MET A 1 13.35 32.10 10.55
CA MET A 1 14.41 33.08 10.93
C MET A 1 15.76 32.58 10.41
N ALA A 2 16.89 33.27 10.65
CA ALA A 2 18.20 32.63 10.49
C ALA A 2 18.52 31.84 11.77
N TYR A 3 18.79 30.54 11.64
CA TYR A 3 19.13 29.69 12.77
C TYR A 3 20.54 30.00 13.34
N PRO A 4 20.80 29.68 14.62
CA PRO A 4 22.16 29.62 15.16
C PRO A 4 23.10 28.77 14.28
N GLU A 5 24.40 29.10 14.25
CA GLU A 5 25.35 28.48 13.31
C GLU A 5 25.52 26.96 13.52
N ASP A 6 25.37 26.49 14.76
CA ASP A 6 25.39 25.08 15.13
C ASP A 6 24.10 24.35 14.72
N VAL A 7 22.92 24.96 14.94
CA VAL A 7 21.64 24.44 14.43
C VAL A 7 21.66 24.36 12.90
N GLN A 8 22.14 25.40 12.21
CA GLN A 8 22.23 25.40 10.75
C GLN A 8 23.18 24.31 10.21
N LYS A 9 24.26 23.98 10.93
CA LYS A 9 25.15 22.86 10.57
C LYS A 9 24.45 21.51 10.69
N LEU A 10 23.61 21.32 11.72
CA LEU A 10 22.82 20.11 11.87
C LEU A 10 21.79 19.97 10.74
N ILE A 11 21.02 21.02 10.45
CA ILE A 11 20.06 21.05 9.32
C ILE A 11 20.75 20.67 8.01
N ASN A 12 21.90 21.28 7.70
CA ASN A 12 22.64 21.00 6.47
C ASN A 12 23.19 19.56 6.42
N THR A 13 23.57 19.00 7.58
CA THR A 13 24.06 17.62 7.68
C THR A 13 22.91 16.63 7.50
N ALA A 14 21.79 16.86 8.20
CA ALA A 14 20.57 16.07 8.09
C ALA A 14 20.02 16.06 6.66
N ALA A 15 19.97 17.21 5.99
CA ALA A 15 19.56 17.33 4.59
C ALA A 15 20.49 16.53 3.65
N SER A 16 21.80 16.50 3.91
CA SER A 16 22.76 15.70 3.13
C SER A 16 22.59 14.20 3.34
N LEU A 17 22.26 13.77 4.57
CA LEU A 17 21.98 12.37 4.90
C LEU A 17 20.65 11.91 4.28
N TYR A 18 19.60 12.74 4.40
CA TYR A 18 18.29 12.50 3.79
C TYR A 18 18.39 12.40 2.27
N ALA A 19 19.15 13.29 1.61
CA ALA A 19 19.42 13.21 0.17
C ALA A 19 20.23 11.96 -0.23
N SER A 20 21.00 11.40 0.70
CA SER A 20 21.74 10.13 0.53
C SER A 20 20.88 8.89 0.88
N LYS A 21 19.60 9.08 1.21
CA LYS A 21 18.66 8.07 1.74
C LYS A 21 19.05 7.43 3.07
N ASP A 22 19.96 8.04 3.81
CA ASP A 22 20.27 7.67 5.20
C ASP A 22 19.25 8.35 6.13
N TYR A 23 18.01 7.85 6.09
CA TYR A 23 16.87 8.48 6.76
C TYR A 23 16.97 8.41 8.29
N SER A 24 17.53 7.32 8.83
CA SER A 24 17.79 7.17 10.27
C SER A 24 18.79 8.22 10.78
N ALA A 25 19.97 8.34 10.15
CA ALA A 25 20.95 9.34 10.58
C ALA A 25 20.49 10.79 10.27
N ALA A 26 19.63 10.98 9.27
CA ALA A 26 18.97 12.26 9.02
C ALA A 26 17.98 12.62 10.15
N ALA A 27 17.16 11.67 10.60
CA ALA A 27 16.23 11.84 11.70
C ALA A 27 16.96 12.22 12.99
N ASP A 28 18.03 11.51 13.36
CA ASP A 28 18.91 11.84 14.50
C ASP A 28 19.42 13.30 14.44
N LYS A 29 19.80 13.76 13.25
CA LYS A 29 20.38 15.10 13.06
C LYS A 29 19.32 16.20 12.99
N TYR A 30 18.10 15.89 12.58
CA TYR A 30 16.97 16.80 12.72
C TYR A 30 16.47 16.87 14.17
N ALA A 31 16.39 15.76 14.90
CA ALA A 31 16.08 15.76 16.34
C ALA A 31 17.07 16.63 17.14
N GLU A 32 18.39 16.45 16.93
CA GLU A 32 19.43 17.30 17.56
C GLU A 32 19.28 18.79 17.17
N ALA A 33 18.74 19.08 15.98
CA ALA A 33 18.46 20.46 15.54
C ALA A 33 17.22 21.04 16.23
N CYS A 34 16.13 20.27 16.36
CA CYS A 34 14.93 20.64 17.09
C CYS A 34 15.25 20.99 18.55
N GLU A 35 15.93 20.10 19.28
CA GLU A 35 16.32 20.31 20.68
C GLU A 35 17.10 21.61 20.88
N LYS A 36 18.11 21.87 20.02
CA LYS A 36 18.94 23.07 20.12
C LYS A 36 18.20 24.34 19.70
N ALA A 37 17.30 24.26 18.73
CA ALA A 37 16.44 25.37 18.36
C ALA A 37 15.49 25.72 19.52
N ALA A 38 14.77 24.73 20.07
CA ALA A 38 13.85 24.89 21.20
C ALA A 38 14.55 25.41 22.46
N ALA A 39 15.77 24.93 22.75
CA ALA A 39 16.58 25.44 23.86
C ALA A 39 17.04 26.90 23.68
N ALA A 40 17.12 27.40 22.43
CA ALA A 40 17.52 28.77 22.12
C ALA A 40 16.34 29.75 21.99
N SER A 41 15.19 29.29 21.47
CA SER A 41 13.95 30.08 21.31
C SER A 41 13.06 30.08 22.55
N GLY A 42 13.07 28.97 23.31
CA GLY A 42 12.09 28.66 24.35
C GLY A 42 10.79 28.02 23.84
N SER A 43 10.72 27.62 22.57
CA SER A 43 9.55 26.98 21.94
C SER A 43 9.94 26.09 20.77
N GLU A 44 9.15 25.05 20.52
CA GLU A 44 9.29 24.20 19.34
C GLU A 44 9.24 25.00 18.02
N ASP A 45 9.97 24.50 17.01
CA ASP A 45 10.02 25.07 15.66
C ASP A 45 9.34 24.12 14.67
N ALA A 46 8.20 24.52 14.13
CA ALA A 46 7.41 23.71 13.21
C ALA A 46 8.12 23.40 11.89
N ASP A 47 9.03 24.26 11.41
CA ASP A 47 9.81 23.97 10.19
C ASP A 47 10.83 22.85 10.43
N LEU A 48 11.43 22.79 11.64
CA LEU A 48 12.34 21.72 12.01
C LEU A 48 11.62 20.41 12.34
N LEU A 49 10.50 20.48 13.07
CA LEU A 49 9.67 19.30 13.34
C LEU A 49 9.12 18.67 12.06
N PHE A 50 8.75 19.48 11.05
CA PHE A 50 8.34 18.96 9.74
C PHE A 50 9.45 18.15 9.06
N LEU A 51 10.69 18.67 9.07
CA LEU A 51 11.85 17.97 8.50
C LEU A 51 12.20 16.69 9.28
N TYR A 52 12.05 16.72 10.60
CA TYR A 52 12.23 15.55 11.46
C TYR A 52 11.18 14.47 11.20
N GLY A 53 9.89 14.79 11.26
CA GLY A 53 8.79 13.87 10.99
C GLY A 53 8.85 13.28 9.58
N LYS A 54 9.24 14.07 8.58
CA LYS A 54 9.48 13.59 7.22
C LYS A 54 10.65 12.60 7.12
N ALA A 55 11.71 12.77 7.92
CA ALA A 55 12.81 11.81 7.99
C ALA A 55 12.39 10.52 8.69
N LEU A 56 11.63 10.59 9.79
CA LEU A 56 11.05 9.43 10.47
C LEU A 56 10.14 8.63 9.54
N PHE A 57 9.21 9.29 8.83
CA PHE A 57 8.31 8.60 7.89
C PHE A 57 9.09 7.83 6.80
N GLN A 58 10.13 8.43 6.21
CA GLN A 58 10.94 7.73 5.21
C GLN A 58 11.79 6.60 5.81
N CYS A 59 12.16 6.69 7.09
CA CYS A 59 12.78 5.58 7.82
C CYS A 59 11.79 4.42 8.00
N ALA A 60 10.55 4.71 8.43
CA ALA A 60 9.48 3.73 8.57
C ALA A 60 9.20 2.99 7.24
N VAL A 61 9.00 3.74 6.15
CA VAL A 61 8.80 3.18 4.80
C VAL A 61 9.97 2.29 4.37
N ALA A 62 11.22 2.71 4.63
CA ALA A 62 12.39 1.91 4.30
C ALA A 62 12.47 0.61 5.11
N ASN A 63 12.10 0.65 6.39
CA ASN A 63 12.08 -0.52 7.28
C ASN A 63 10.99 -1.52 6.87
N SER A 64 9.77 -1.04 6.57
CA SER A 64 8.64 -1.90 6.17
C SER A 64 8.89 -2.64 4.85
N GLN A 65 9.56 -2.00 3.88
CA GLN A 65 9.92 -2.65 2.60
C GLN A 65 10.92 -3.81 2.77
N VAL A 66 11.76 -3.79 3.81
CA VAL A 66 12.71 -4.89 4.08
C VAL A 66 12.00 -6.12 4.64
N LEU A 67 10.90 -5.94 5.38
CA LEU A 67 10.12 -7.03 5.97
C LEU A 67 9.10 -7.65 4.99
N GLY A 68 8.52 -6.85 4.10
CA GLY A 68 7.64 -7.34 3.01
C GLY A 68 8.38 -8.08 1.89
N GLY A 69 9.71 -8.00 1.85
CA GLY A 69 10.52 -8.77 0.90
C GLY A 69 10.64 -10.23 1.30
N VAL A 70 9.95 -11.14 0.58
CA VAL A 70 10.25 -12.58 0.60
C VAL A 70 11.76 -12.78 0.53
N THR A 71 12.32 -13.54 1.46
CA THR A 71 13.77 -13.76 1.63
C THR A 71 14.36 -14.59 0.49
N GLY A 72 14.49 -13.95 -0.68
CA GLY A 72 15.26 -14.44 -1.81
C GLY A 72 16.71 -14.65 -1.38
N GLY A 73 17.19 -15.89 -1.55
CA GLY A 73 18.42 -16.36 -0.91
C GLY A 73 19.69 -15.63 -1.33
N ASP A 74 20.62 -15.59 -0.37
CA ASP A 74 22.05 -15.23 -0.44
C ASP A 74 22.70 -15.42 -1.84
N GLU A 75 22.79 -14.34 -2.61
CA GLU A 75 23.81 -14.19 -3.66
C GLU A 75 24.63 -12.91 -3.44
N LYS A 76 25.95 -13.05 -3.56
CA LYS A 76 26.96 -12.04 -3.18
C LYS A 76 27.14 -10.96 -4.26
N PRO A 77 27.64 -9.78 -3.87
CA PRO A 77 27.79 -8.66 -4.80
C PRO A 77 28.88 -8.96 -5.84
N ASP A 78 28.65 -8.47 -7.06
CA ASP A 78 29.70 -8.18 -8.02
C ASP A 78 29.58 -6.71 -8.44
N ASP A 79 30.72 -6.08 -8.68
CA ASP A 79 30.89 -4.62 -8.74
C ASP A 79 30.92 -4.14 -10.20
N GLU A 80 30.17 -3.08 -10.55
CA GLU A 80 30.61 -1.93 -11.39
C GLU A 80 29.46 -1.06 -11.97
N GLU A 81 29.57 0.24 -11.70
CA GLU A 81 29.09 1.45 -12.41
C GLU A 81 27.60 1.69 -12.78
N ALA A 82 27.13 2.89 -12.40
CA ALA A 82 25.80 3.45 -12.67
C ALA A 82 25.68 4.07 -14.08
N PRO A 83 24.44 4.43 -14.52
CA PRO A 83 24.10 5.87 -14.42
C PRO A 83 22.63 6.23 -14.10
N THR A 84 22.50 7.26 -13.25
CA THR A 84 21.50 8.36 -13.23
C THR A 84 19.98 8.11 -13.29
N GLU A 85 19.31 8.60 -12.24
CA GLU A 85 18.00 9.29 -12.21
C GLU A 85 16.84 8.73 -13.08
N LYS A 86 15.90 8.08 -12.38
CA LYS A 86 14.45 8.33 -12.56
C LYS A 86 13.75 8.29 -11.20
N ASP A 87 12.72 9.12 -11.07
CA ASP A 87 11.91 9.30 -9.87
C ASP A 87 11.21 8.02 -9.38
N SER A 88 10.80 8.06 -8.11
CA SER A 88 10.10 6.99 -7.40
C SER A 88 8.88 6.48 -8.16
N ARG A 89 9.06 5.34 -8.85
CA ARG A 89 7.95 4.55 -9.38
C ARG A 89 7.36 3.72 -8.26
N PHE A 90 6.22 4.16 -7.73
CA PHE A 90 5.36 3.35 -6.87
C PHE A 90 5.09 1.99 -7.54
N GLN A 91 5.46 0.90 -6.87
CA GLN A 91 5.05 -0.46 -7.20
C GLN A 91 4.65 -1.17 -5.91
N PHE A 92 3.37 -1.10 -5.55
CA PHE A 92 2.83 -1.98 -4.52
C PHE A 92 2.67 -3.38 -5.12
N SER A 93 3.30 -4.38 -4.51
CA SER A 93 3.11 -5.78 -4.88
C SER A 93 2.01 -6.35 -3.99
N GLU A 94 0.86 -6.62 -4.59
CA GLU A 94 -0.32 -7.19 -3.94
C GLU A 94 -0.06 -8.66 -3.56
N GLU A 95 0.35 -8.92 -2.32
CA GLU A 95 0.43 -10.29 -1.76
C GLU A 95 -0.04 -10.27 -0.29
N VAL A 96 -1.33 -10.58 -0.10
CA VAL A 96 -1.99 -10.62 1.21
C VAL A 96 -1.71 -11.96 1.90
N PRO A 97 -1.16 -11.99 3.12
CA PRO A 97 -1.00 -13.24 3.86
C PRO A 97 -2.35 -13.71 4.41
N LEU A 98 -2.87 -14.83 3.88
CA LEU A 98 -4.00 -15.53 4.47
C LEU A 98 -3.63 -16.09 5.85
N ALA A 99 -4.27 -15.59 6.90
CA ALA A 99 -4.31 -16.26 8.20
C ALA A 99 -5.13 -17.57 8.09
N GLU A 100 -4.65 -18.65 8.70
CA GLU A 100 -5.36 -19.93 8.74
C GLU A 100 -6.51 -19.86 9.77
N GLU A 101 -7.75 -20.09 9.33
CA GLU A 101 -8.89 -20.34 10.22
C GLU A 101 -8.92 -21.83 10.65
N ASP A 102 -8.99 -22.09 11.96
CA ASP A 102 -9.01 -23.45 12.55
C ASP A 102 -10.43 -23.87 13.01
N ASP A 103 -10.79 -25.15 12.81
CA ASP A 103 -12.16 -25.75 12.93
C ASP A 103 -12.08 -27.15 13.60
N VAL A 104 -12.99 -27.62 14.48
CA VAL A 104 -14.43 -27.36 14.76
C VAL A 104 -14.67 -27.27 16.28
N SER A 105 -15.80 -26.68 16.74
CA SER A 105 -16.92 -27.47 17.32
C SER A 105 -18.03 -26.68 18.06
N GLU A 106 -19.28 -27.09 17.81
CA GLU A 106 -20.48 -26.72 18.57
C GLU A 106 -20.71 -27.66 19.77
N ASP A 107 -21.21 -27.15 20.91
CA ASP A 107 -22.16 -27.87 21.79
C ASP A 107 -23.01 -26.88 22.63
N GLU A 108 -24.24 -27.27 22.99
CA GLU A 108 -25.20 -26.42 23.71
C GLU A 108 -25.07 -26.49 25.26
N GLY A 109 -25.63 -25.50 25.97
CA GLY A 109 -25.54 -25.36 27.44
C GLY A 109 -26.40 -26.36 28.27
N PRO A 110 -26.65 -26.13 29.59
CA PRO A 110 -26.83 -24.82 30.23
C PRO A 110 -26.22 -24.63 31.65
N GLN A 111 -26.39 -23.41 32.19
CA GLN A 111 -25.92 -22.93 33.49
C GLN A 111 -26.41 -23.72 34.72
N LYS A 112 -25.54 -23.91 35.74
CA LYS A 112 -25.84 -23.52 37.15
C LYS A 112 -24.69 -23.62 38.17
N ALA A 113 -24.43 -22.47 38.81
CA ALA A 113 -24.29 -22.25 40.26
C ALA A 113 -23.03 -22.65 41.06
N GLU A 114 -22.89 -21.88 42.15
CA GLU A 114 -22.03 -22.00 43.34
C GLU A 114 -20.63 -21.36 43.27
N GLU A 115 -20.37 -20.51 44.27
CA GLU A 115 -19.14 -19.75 44.49
C GLU A 115 -18.01 -20.67 45.02
N SER A 116 -16.77 -20.40 44.64
CA SER A 116 -15.59 -20.89 45.35
C SER A 116 -14.58 -19.77 45.48
N ASP A 117 -14.38 -19.32 46.72
CA ASP A 117 -13.35 -18.38 47.13
C ASP A 117 -11.98 -19.10 47.16
N SER A 118 -11.02 -18.62 46.39
CA SER A 118 -9.62 -19.08 46.42
C SER A 118 -8.63 -18.01 45.96
N GLU A 119 -8.17 -17.24 46.95
CA GLU A 119 -6.77 -16.81 47.15
C GLU A 119 -5.89 -16.45 45.92
N ASP A 120 -5.73 -15.14 45.70
CA ASP A 120 -4.44 -14.46 45.44
C ASP A 120 -3.55 -15.02 44.30
N ASP A 121 -4.07 -15.00 43.06
CA ASP A 121 -3.23 -14.76 41.89
C ASP A 121 -3.23 -13.24 41.62
N GLN A 122 -2.15 -12.57 42.04
CA GLN A 122 -1.75 -11.31 41.44
C GLN A 122 -1.22 -11.63 40.04
N ASP A 123 -2.14 -11.63 39.06
CA ASP A 123 -1.78 -11.31 37.69
C ASP A 123 -1.16 -9.90 37.70
N GLU A 124 0.15 -9.85 37.88
CA GLU A 124 0.99 -8.83 37.25
C GLU A 124 0.81 -9.02 35.74
N ASN A 125 -0.32 -8.49 35.26
CA ASN A 125 -0.53 -8.13 33.89
C ASN A 125 0.44 -6.95 33.65
N GLU A 126 1.73 -7.29 33.52
CA GLU A 126 2.66 -6.55 32.68
C GLU A 126 1.99 -6.53 31.31
N ALA A 127 1.14 -5.52 31.11
CA ALA A 127 0.79 -5.10 29.77
C ALA A 127 2.12 -4.80 29.12
N GLU A 128 2.56 -5.69 28.22
CA GLU A 128 3.60 -5.40 27.27
C GLU A 128 3.14 -4.11 26.59
N GLU A 129 3.76 -2.98 26.94
CA GLU A 129 3.50 -1.70 26.28
C GLU A 129 3.91 -1.93 24.82
N GLU A 130 2.93 -2.14 23.95
CA GLU A 130 3.14 -2.41 22.53
C GLU A 130 4.08 -1.32 21.99
N GLU A 131 5.28 -1.74 21.56
CA GLU A 131 6.33 -0.79 21.16
C GLU A 131 5.78 0.06 20.00
N GLN A 132 5.73 1.39 20.19
CA GLN A 132 5.20 2.30 19.17
C GLN A 132 5.89 2.05 17.83
N THR A 133 5.08 1.88 16.79
CA THR A 133 5.59 1.65 15.44
C THR A 133 6.31 2.89 14.91
N ASP A 134 7.27 2.69 13.98
CA ASP A 134 7.96 3.80 13.32
C ASP A 134 6.98 4.79 12.64
N PHE A 135 5.81 4.31 12.19
CA PHE A 135 4.75 5.14 11.62
C PHE A 135 4.01 5.97 12.68
N GLU A 136 3.71 5.43 13.86
CA GLU A 136 3.09 6.20 14.96
C GLU A 136 4.04 7.31 15.45
N VAL A 137 5.33 7.00 15.63
CA VAL A 137 6.33 8.01 16.01
C VAL A 137 6.46 9.11 14.94
N ALA A 138 6.41 8.75 13.66
CA ALA A 138 6.38 9.73 12.57
C ALA A 138 5.09 10.58 12.59
N TRP A 139 3.93 9.94 12.83
CA TRP A 139 2.63 10.60 12.90
C TRP A 139 2.56 11.61 14.06
N GLU A 140 3.00 11.25 15.27
CA GLU A 140 2.99 12.15 16.44
C GLU A 140 3.79 13.45 16.19
N ILE A 141 4.99 13.33 15.60
CA ILE A 141 5.83 14.49 15.26
C ILE A 141 5.17 15.37 14.19
N LEU A 142 4.50 14.76 13.21
CA LEU A 142 3.77 15.48 12.16
C LEU A 142 2.45 16.09 12.67
N ASP A 143 1.77 15.47 13.64
CA ASP A 143 0.55 15.98 14.29
C ASP A 143 0.87 17.21 15.16
N LEU A 144 1.97 17.16 15.91
CA LEU A 144 2.52 18.32 16.62
C LEU A 144 2.88 19.44 15.63
N THR A 145 3.52 19.10 14.51
CA THR A 145 3.86 20.04 13.43
C THR A 145 2.60 20.70 12.86
N ARG A 146 1.55 19.93 12.56
CA ARG A 146 0.25 20.42 12.09
C ARG A 146 -0.33 21.41 13.09
N THR A 147 -0.43 21.01 14.35
CA THR A 147 -0.99 21.82 15.44
C THR A 147 -0.26 23.16 15.62
N LEU A 148 1.07 23.18 15.45
CA LEU A 148 1.85 24.43 15.49
C LEU A 148 1.56 25.33 14.28
N PHE A 149 1.46 24.80 13.06
CA PHE A 149 1.10 25.60 11.89
C PHE A 149 -0.37 26.07 11.91
N GLU A 150 -1.29 25.26 12.44
CA GLU A 150 -2.68 25.65 12.67
C GLU A 150 -2.78 26.81 13.68
N ALA A 151 -2.03 26.72 14.79
CA ALA A 151 -1.94 27.79 15.77
C ALA A 151 -1.37 29.08 15.16
N GLN A 152 -0.28 28.98 14.39
CA GLN A 152 0.29 30.13 13.65
C GLN A 152 -0.72 30.72 12.65
N LEU A 153 -1.47 29.88 11.92
CA LEU A 153 -2.46 30.33 10.95
C LEU A 153 -3.64 31.05 11.62
N ALA A 154 -4.03 30.61 12.82
CA ALA A 154 -5.09 31.21 13.63
C ALA A 154 -4.72 32.59 14.22
N GLU A 155 -3.44 32.98 14.25
CA GLU A 155 -3.03 34.35 14.63
C GLU A 155 -3.40 35.40 13.56
N PHE A 156 -3.70 34.97 12.33
CA PHE A 156 -4.10 35.84 11.23
C PHE A 156 -5.63 36.05 11.23
N ASP A 157 -6.06 37.30 11.42
CA ASP A 157 -7.47 37.73 11.47
C ASP A 157 -8.25 37.24 10.23
N GLU A 158 -9.37 36.52 10.39
CA GLU A 158 -10.24 35.99 9.30
C GLU A 158 -10.83 37.06 8.36
N LYS A 159 -10.48 38.34 8.54
CA LYS A 159 -11.04 39.49 7.83
C LYS A 159 -10.33 39.82 6.52
N ASP A 160 -9.20 39.18 6.22
CA ASP A 160 -8.73 39.14 4.84
C ASP A 160 -9.67 38.23 4.04
N ASP A 161 -10.64 38.87 3.39
CA ASP A 161 -11.44 38.34 2.28
C ASP A 161 -10.49 37.89 1.16
N VAL A 162 -9.87 36.71 1.33
CA VAL A 162 -9.19 35.99 0.27
C VAL A 162 -10.28 35.73 -0.77
N LYS A 163 -10.26 36.55 -1.82
CA LYS A 163 -11.23 36.49 -2.91
C LYS A 163 -11.15 35.09 -3.51
N LYS A 164 -12.17 34.26 -3.24
CA LYS A 164 -12.33 32.85 -3.64
C LYS A 164 -12.42 32.63 -5.17
N THR A 165 -11.83 33.51 -5.97
CA THR A 165 -11.97 33.58 -7.42
C THR A 165 -10.69 33.22 -8.16
N GLU A 166 -9.51 33.34 -7.52
CA GLU A 166 -8.21 33.06 -8.14
C GLU A 166 -7.30 32.33 -7.14
N PRO A 167 -6.52 31.32 -7.56
CA PRO A 167 -5.52 30.66 -6.71
C PRO A 167 -4.45 31.62 -6.21
N LEU A 168 -3.93 31.37 -5.00
CA LEU A 168 -2.92 32.23 -4.37
C LEU A 168 -1.54 32.17 -5.05
N LEU A 169 -1.22 31.07 -5.73
CA LEU A 169 0.06 30.79 -6.40
C LEU A 169 -0.21 30.22 -7.80
N GLN A 170 0.69 30.49 -8.75
CA GLN A 170 0.65 29.95 -10.10
C GLN A 170 1.38 28.61 -10.24
N SER A 171 2.35 28.33 -9.37
CA SER A 171 3.17 27.11 -9.42
C SER A 171 3.76 26.72 -8.07
N GLU A 172 4.15 25.46 -7.92
CA GLU A 172 4.74 24.89 -6.71
C GLU A 172 6.06 25.57 -6.31
N SER A 173 6.85 25.99 -7.31
CA SER A 173 8.11 26.72 -7.13
C SER A 173 7.92 28.21 -6.82
N GLU A 174 6.69 28.72 -6.80
CA GLU A 174 6.43 30.09 -6.39
C GLU A 174 6.55 30.21 -4.86
N GLU A 175 7.40 31.14 -4.42
CA GLU A 175 7.54 31.49 -3.02
C GLU A 175 6.44 32.46 -2.60
N PRO A 176 5.60 32.13 -1.61
CA PRO A 176 4.52 32.99 -1.15
C PRO A 176 5.00 34.38 -0.71
N SER A 177 4.29 35.42 -1.18
CA SER A 177 4.63 36.81 -0.86
C SER A 177 4.27 37.24 0.57
N ASP A 178 3.38 36.49 1.23
CA ASP A 178 2.85 36.78 2.55
C ASP A 178 2.97 35.56 3.50
N PRO A 179 3.07 35.77 4.83
CA PRO A 179 3.22 34.67 5.77
C PRO A 179 2.02 33.72 5.85
N GLN A 180 0.80 34.19 5.61
CA GLN A 180 -0.41 33.39 5.76
C GLN A 180 -0.50 32.33 4.65
N THR A 181 -0.19 32.72 3.41
CA THR A 181 -0.05 31.81 2.26
C THR A 181 1.14 30.86 2.42
N LEU A 182 2.25 31.30 3.03
CA LEU A 182 3.37 30.42 3.36
C LEU A 182 2.99 29.33 4.38
N ILE A 183 2.27 29.70 5.44
CA ILE A 183 1.79 28.73 6.44
C ILE A 183 0.78 27.77 5.81
N ARG A 184 -0.15 28.24 4.96
CA ARG A 184 -1.06 27.37 4.20
C ARG A 184 -0.32 26.36 3.32
N LYS A 185 0.74 26.79 2.63
CA LYS A 185 1.57 25.92 1.78
C LYS A 185 2.22 24.80 2.62
N LYS A 186 2.87 25.17 3.72
CA LYS A 186 3.50 24.21 4.66
C LYS A 186 2.48 23.27 5.29
N LEU A 187 1.36 23.79 5.78
CA LEU A 187 0.30 22.99 6.41
C LEU A 187 -0.33 22.00 5.40
N ALA A 188 -0.46 22.37 4.12
CA ALA A 188 -0.92 21.46 3.08
C ALA A 188 0.03 20.26 2.88
N ASP A 189 1.34 20.50 2.95
CA ASP A 189 2.35 19.44 2.82
C ASP A 189 2.45 18.58 4.10
N VAL A 190 2.21 19.15 5.29
CA VAL A 190 2.09 18.39 6.54
C VAL A 190 0.89 17.44 6.48
N TYR A 191 -0.29 17.93 6.06
CA TYR A 191 -1.47 17.10 5.88
C TYR A 191 -1.31 16.03 4.79
N ASP A 192 -0.56 16.31 3.73
CA ASP A 192 -0.27 15.33 2.67
C ASP A 192 0.56 14.16 3.25
N ILE A 193 1.61 14.47 4.02
CA ILE A 193 2.45 13.44 4.65
C ILE A 193 1.71 12.72 5.79
N LEU A 194 0.92 13.39 6.63
CA LEU A 194 0.06 12.71 7.63
C LEU A 194 -0.90 11.71 6.96
N GLY A 195 -1.43 12.11 5.80
CA GLY A 195 -2.22 11.25 4.93
C GLY A 195 -1.46 10.02 4.43
N GLU A 196 -0.24 10.20 3.95
CA GLU A 196 0.65 9.11 3.51
C GLU A 196 1.07 8.17 4.67
N VAL A 197 1.45 8.71 5.83
CA VAL A 197 1.77 7.90 7.03
C VAL A 197 0.56 7.03 7.41
N SER A 198 -0.64 7.61 7.36
CA SER A 198 -1.88 6.90 7.66
C SER A 198 -2.27 5.88 6.58
N LEU A 199 -1.86 6.06 5.32
CA LEU A 199 -2.02 5.04 4.26
C LEU A 199 -1.10 3.84 4.51
N GLU A 200 0.17 4.06 4.81
CA GLU A 200 1.14 2.97 5.02
C GLU A 200 0.91 2.24 6.36
N ALA A 201 0.25 2.88 7.33
CA ALA A 201 -0.25 2.29 8.56
C ALA A 201 -1.68 1.69 8.43
N GLU A 202 -2.22 1.59 7.21
CA GLU A 202 -3.57 1.05 6.89
C GLU A 202 -4.75 1.74 7.63
N ASN A 203 -4.53 2.94 8.18
CA ASN A 203 -5.56 3.78 8.80
C ASN A 203 -6.23 4.69 7.76
N PHE A 204 -6.99 4.07 6.86
CA PHE A 204 -7.57 4.72 5.68
C PHE A 204 -8.52 5.88 6.02
N GLN A 205 -9.25 5.79 7.13
CA GLN A 205 -10.18 6.82 7.61
C GLN A 205 -9.43 8.08 8.07
N GLN A 206 -8.32 7.93 8.78
CA GLN A 206 -7.44 9.05 9.14
C GLN A 206 -6.76 9.61 7.88
N ALA A 207 -6.24 8.73 7.01
CA ALA A 207 -5.65 9.13 5.74
C ALA A 207 -6.59 9.99 4.89
N ALA A 208 -7.86 9.58 4.74
CA ALA A 208 -8.87 10.35 4.01
C ALA A 208 -9.12 11.74 4.64
N THR A 209 -9.11 11.83 5.97
CA THR A 209 -9.34 13.07 6.72
C THR A 209 -8.20 14.08 6.51
N ASP A 210 -6.96 13.62 6.58
CA ASP A 210 -5.78 14.46 6.38
C ASP A 210 -5.60 14.83 4.90
N LEU A 211 -5.75 13.88 3.98
CA LEU A 211 -5.67 14.14 2.52
C LEU A 211 -6.78 15.08 2.03
N GLU A 212 -7.99 15.00 2.58
CA GLU A 212 -9.03 16.01 2.32
C GLU A 212 -8.61 17.41 2.77
N SER A 213 -7.89 17.51 3.89
CA SER A 213 -7.45 18.79 4.47
C SER A 213 -6.28 19.38 3.67
N SER A 214 -5.35 18.54 3.21
CA SER A 214 -4.33 18.91 2.22
C SER A 214 -4.95 19.39 0.92
N LEU A 215 -5.92 18.66 0.37
CA LEU A 215 -6.61 19.02 -0.88
C LEU A 215 -7.32 20.38 -0.76
N LYS A 216 -8.06 20.63 0.32
CA LYS A 216 -8.75 21.92 0.56
C LYS A 216 -7.78 23.11 0.57
N LEU A 217 -6.57 22.92 1.11
CA LEU A 217 -5.52 23.94 1.08
C LEU A 217 -4.89 24.07 -0.31
N ARG A 218 -4.61 22.96 -1.00
CA ARG A 218 -4.04 22.96 -2.37
C ARG A 218 -5.01 23.57 -3.40
N GLU A 219 -6.32 23.40 -3.25
CA GLU A 219 -7.36 24.05 -4.07
C GLU A 219 -7.40 25.58 -3.91
N LEU A 220 -7.03 26.09 -2.72
CA LEU A 220 -6.89 27.52 -2.46
C LEU A 220 -5.55 28.05 -3.00
N LEU A 221 -4.50 27.24 -2.94
CA LEU A 221 -3.14 27.62 -3.33
C LEU A 221 -2.93 27.60 -4.85
N TYR A 222 -3.43 26.60 -5.58
CA TYR A 222 -2.97 26.31 -6.94
C TYR A 222 -4.11 26.19 -7.98
N PRO A 223 -3.85 26.50 -9.28
CA PRO A 223 -4.83 26.33 -10.34
C PRO A 223 -5.11 24.87 -10.67
N ILE A 224 -6.34 24.57 -11.12
CA ILE A 224 -6.70 23.27 -11.68
C ILE A 224 -5.76 22.93 -12.87
N GLY A 225 -5.08 21.79 -12.80
CA GLY A 225 -3.94 21.47 -13.67
C GLY A 225 -2.56 21.56 -13.00
N ASN A 226 -2.48 22.01 -11.74
CA ASN A 226 -1.29 21.84 -10.92
C ASN A 226 -1.06 20.35 -10.56
N GLY A 227 0.21 19.92 -10.47
CA GLY A 227 0.57 18.52 -10.21
C GLY A 227 0.05 18.03 -8.87
N LEU A 228 0.24 18.82 -7.81
CA LEU A 228 -0.18 18.49 -6.45
C LEU A 228 -1.69 18.31 -6.32
N LEU A 229 -2.51 18.99 -7.13
CA LEU A 229 -3.96 18.76 -7.15
C LEU A 229 -4.31 17.41 -7.77
N SER A 230 -3.64 17.02 -8.86
CA SER A 230 -3.82 15.68 -9.44
C SER A 230 -3.38 14.59 -8.47
N GLU A 231 -2.29 14.83 -7.74
CA GLU A 231 -1.73 13.92 -6.75
C GLU A 231 -2.64 13.78 -5.53
N SER A 232 -3.11 14.89 -4.92
CA SER A 232 -4.02 14.85 -3.78
C SER A 232 -5.36 14.16 -4.13
N HIS A 233 -5.92 14.41 -5.32
CA HIS A 233 -7.11 13.66 -5.77
C HIS A 233 -6.81 12.15 -5.97
N TYR A 234 -5.61 11.79 -6.43
CA TYR A 234 -5.21 10.39 -6.58
C TYR A 234 -5.03 9.70 -5.21
N LYS A 235 -4.22 10.27 -4.30
CA LYS A 235 -4.02 9.76 -2.94
C LYS A 235 -5.35 9.62 -2.19
N LEU A 236 -6.21 10.63 -2.26
CA LEU A 236 -7.52 10.60 -1.61
C LEU A 236 -8.46 9.55 -2.23
N SER A 237 -8.30 9.23 -3.53
CA SER A 237 -8.99 8.09 -4.13
C SER A 237 -8.48 6.75 -3.61
N LEU A 238 -7.20 6.63 -3.23
CA LEU A 238 -6.66 5.42 -2.62
C LEU A 238 -7.24 5.23 -1.21
N ALA A 239 -7.22 6.28 -0.37
CA ALA A 239 -7.81 6.21 0.97
C ALA A 239 -9.29 5.79 0.91
N PHE A 240 -10.10 6.44 0.06
CA PHE A 240 -11.51 6.05 -0.13
C PHE A 240 -11.72 4.68 -0.81
N GLU A 241 -10.71 4.05 -1.41
CA GLU A 241 -10.85 2.68 -1.93
C GLU A 241 -10.97 1.66 -0.77
N PHE A 242 -10.37 1.96 0.39
CA PHE A 242 -10.26 1.04 1.53
C PHE A 242 -11.07 1.42 2.79
N CYS A 243 -11.70 2.61 2.86
CA CYS A 243 -12.64 2.95 3.94
C CYS A 243 -13.98 2.18 3.84
N VAL A 244 -13.95 0.85 3.99
CA VAL A 244 -15.08 -0.08 3.80
C VAL A 244 -16.29 0.16 4.72
N GLU A 245 -16.09 0.89 5.81
CA GLU A 245 -17.13 1.27 6.77
C GLU A 245 -18.11 2.34 6.24
N ASP A 246 -17.68 3.14 5.27
CA ASP A 246 -18.49 4.18 4.65
C ASP A 246 -19.16 3.66 3.36
N PRO A 247 -20.50 3.51 3.33
CA PRO A 247 -21.21 3.03 2.13
C PRO A 247 -21.06 3.93 0.90
N GLU A 248 -20.63 5.19 1.07
CA GLU A 248 -20.35 6.10 -0.04
C GLU A 248 -18.89 6.02 -0.53
N SER A 249 -18.00 5.28 0.15
CA SER A 249 -16.56 5.37 -0.07
C SER A 249 -16.14 5.01 -1.50
N THR A 250 -16.69 3.93 -2.08
CA THR A 250 -16.44 3.58 -3.49
C THR A 250 -16.85 4.71 -4.44
N ALA A 251 -17.96 5.40 -4.17
CA ALA A 251 -18.41 6.53 -4.99
C ALA A 251 -17.51 7.77 -4.80
N LYS A 252 -16.98 7.99 -3.59
CA LYS A 252 -15.98 9.02 -3.30
C LYS A 252 -14.66 8.70 -4.01
N ALA A 253 -14.15 7.48 -3.94
CA ALA A 253 -12.96 7.03 -4.66
C ALA A 253 -13.08 7.28 -6.17
N ILE A 254 -14.15 6.77 -6.80
CA ILE A 254 -14.44 6.99 -8.23
C ILE A 254 -14.42 8.48 -8.58
N LYS A 255 -15.09 9.32 -7.79
CA LYS A 255 -15.14 10.78 -8.01
C LYS A 255 -13.75 11.42 -7.90
N GLN A 256 -12.95 11.04 -6.92
CA GLN A 256 -11.61 11.59 -6.72
C GLN A 256 -10.66 11.14 -7.86
N MET A 257 -10.71 9.89 -8.29
CA MET A 257 -9.96 9.40 -9.46
C MET A 257 -10.36 10.12 -10.75
N GLU A 258 -11.64 10.44 -10.95
CA GLU A 258 -12.10 11.27 -12.08
C GLU A 258 -11.54 12.70 -12.02
N LEU A 259 -11.45 13.30 -10.84
CA LEU A 259 -10.87 14.63 -10.62
C LEU A 259 -9.35 14.64 -10.81
N ALA A 260 -8.63 13.60 -10.37
CA ALA A 260 -7.20 13.41 -10.65
C ALA A 260 -6.94 13.40 -12.16
N ILE A 261 -7.66 12.54 -12.88
CA ILE A 261 -7.60 12.44 -14.35
C ILE A 261 -7.97 13.77 -15.03
N ALA A 262 -8.93 14.53 -14.49
CA ALA A 262 -9.31 15.82 -15.03
C ALA A 262 -8.23 16.89 -14.80
N SER A 263 -7.64 16.96 -13.60
CA SER A 263 -6.54 17.87 -13.27
C SER A 263 -5.31 17.56 -14.13
N MET A 264 -4.90 16.29 -14.22
CA MET A 264 -3.76 15.88 -15.06
C MET A 264 -3.94 16.26 -16.54
N ARG A 265 -5.16 16.23 -17.08
CA ARG A 265 -5.45 16.69 -18.46
C ARG A 265 -5.52 18.21 -18.62
N ALA A 266 -5.75 18.94 -17.53
CA ALA A 266 -5.74 20.40 -17.49
C ALA A 266 -4.33 20.98 -17.31
N ALA A 267 -3.33 20.14 -16.98
CA ALA A 267 -1.95 20.55 -16.81
C ALA A 267 -1.39 21.29 -18.03
N ALA A 268 -0.75 22.43 -17.78
CA ALA A 268 -0.06 23.22 -18.80
C ALA A 268 1.34 22.68 -19.13
N SER A 269 1.94 21.94 -18.19
CA SER A 269 3.10 21.08 -18.41
C SER A 269 2.71 19.83 -19.22
N GLY A 270 3.71 19.13 -19.77
CA GLY A 270 3.47 17.91 -20.54
C GLY A 270 2.79 16.83 -19.68
N VAL A 271 1.69 16.27 -20.18
CA VAL A 271 0.94 15.19 -19.54
C VAL A 271 1.75 13.90 -19.58
N ASP A 272 1.98 13.27 -18.43
CA ASP A 272 2.46 11.88 -18.39
C ASP A 272 1.37 10.96 -18.93
N THR A 273 1.60 10.40 -20.12
CA THR A 273 0.61 9.56 -20.81
C THR A 273 0.45 8.19 -20.18
N ASP A 274 1.49 7.70 -19.53
CA ASP A 274 1.56 6.35 -18.98
C ASP A 274 0.83 6.34 -17.63
N LEU A 275 1.17 7.29 -16.75
CA LEU A 275 0.44 7.51 -15.49
C LEU A 275 -1.04 7.86 -15.73
N LEU A 276 -1.34 8.70 -16.74
CA LEU A 276 -2.72 8.98 -17.14
C LEU A 276 -3.44 7.74 -17.67
N GLN A 277 -2.72 6.74 -18.20
CA GLN A 277 -3.32 5.47 -18.63
C GLN A 277 -3.57 4.55 -17.44
N ASP A 278 -2.63 4.46 -16.50
CA ASP A 278 -2.78 3.66 -15.27
C ASP A 278 -3.95 4.17 -14.42
N MET A 279 -4.09 5.49 -14.24
CA MET A 279 -5.26 6.08 -13.58
C MET A 279 -6.58 5.72 -14.27
N LYS A 280 -6.61 5.63 -15.62
CA LYS A 280 -7.82 5.22 -16.36
C LYS A 280 -8.14 3.73 -16.16
N VAL A 281 -7.12 2.88 -16.05
CA VAL A 281 -7.30 1.45 -15.74
C VAL A 281 -7.86 1.31 -14.34
N ARG A 282 -7.23 1.95 -13.33
CA ARG A 282 -7.72 1.95 -11.95
C ARG A 282 -9.14 2.52 -11.82
N LEU A 283 -9.49 3.57 -12.56
CA LEU A 283 -10.87 4.07 -12.62
C LEU A 283 -11.86 3.05 -13.21
N ALA A 284 -11.44 2.23 -14.18
CA ALA A 284 -12.29 1.18 -14.74
C ALA A 284 -12.48 0.04 -13.73
N ASP A 285 -11.43 -0.36 -13.02
CA ASP A 285 -11.50 -1.38 -11.96
C ASP A 285 -12.29 -0.91 -10.74
N LEU A 286 -12.14 0.34 -10.30
CA LEU A 286 -12.98 0.98 -9.27
C LEU A 286 -14.49 0.94 -9.63
N LYS A 287 -14.82 0.95 -10.93
CA LYS A 287 -16.20 0.93 -11.45
C LYS A 287 -16.76 -0.48 -11.72
N LYS A 288 -15.96 -1.54 -11.58
CA LYS A 288 -16.47 -2.92 -11.64
C LYS A 288 -17.45 -3.18 -10.51
N ASP A 289 -18.43 -4.02 -10.76
CA ASP A 289 -19.37 -4.46 -9.73
C ASP A 289 -18.62 -5.28 -8.65
N PRO A 290 -18.90 -5.09 -7.35
CA PRO A 290 -18.30 -5.91 -6.29
C PRO A 290 -18.48 -7.42 -6.51
N GLU A 291 -19.60 -7.87 -7.09
CA GLU A 291 -19.80 -9.30 -7.42
C GLU A 291 -18.86 -9.77 -8.54
N GLU A 292 -18.55 -8.90 -9.51
CA GLU A 292 -17.55 -9.20 -10.56
C GLU A 292 -16.13 -9.23 -9.98
N LYS A 293 -15.77 -8.27 -9.10
CA LYS A 293 -14.46 -8.27 -8.40
C LYS A 293 -14.24 -9.55 -7.59
N MET A 294 -15.20 -9.88 -6.71
CA MET A 294 -15.16 -11.09 -5.88
C MET A 294 -15.12 -12.38 -6.71
N LYS A 295 -15.57 -12.35 -7.96
CA LYS A 295 -15.47 -13.48 -8.89
C LYS A 295 -14.10 -13.52 -9.57
N GLU A 296 -13.59 -12.40 -10.09
CA GLU A 296 -12.25 -12.32 -10.68
C GLU A 296 -11.16 -12.74 -9.67
N GLU A 297 -11.32 -12.36 -8.40
CA GLU A 297 -10.43 -12.74 -7.30
C GLU A 297 -10.49 -14.25 -6.99
N LYS A 298 -11.70 -14.82 -6.91
CA LYS A 298 -11.88 -16.28 -6.76
C LYS A 298 -11.31 -17.07 -7.94
N ASP A 299 -11.52 -16.58 -9.16
CA ASP A 299 -10.98 -17.18 -10.37
C ASP A 299 -9.43 -17.11 -10.36
N ARG A 300 -8.82 -15.98 -9.92
CA ARG A 300 -7.37 -15.84 -9.68
C ARG A 300 -6.84 -16.83 -8.63
N ILE A 301 -7.50 -16.95 -7.47
CA ILE A 301 -7.10 -17.88 -6.40
C ILE A 301 -7.15 -19.32 -6.90
N ILE A 302 -8.18 -19.68 -7.67
CA ILE A 302 -8.30 -21.00 -8.30
C ILE A 302 -7.18 -21.23 -9.32
N GLU A 303 -6.85 -20.24 -10.17
CA GLU A 303 -5.71 -20.35 -11.11
C GLU A 303 -4.36 -20.50 -10.37
N GLY A 304 -4.14 -19.77 -9.28
CA GLY A 304 -2.94 -19.88 -8.45
C GLY A 304 -2.79 -21.25 -7.79
N ILE A 305 -3.88 -21.81 -7.25
CA ILE A 305 -3.91 -23.15 -6.64
C ILE A 305 -3.80 -24.26 -7.70
N LEU A 306 -4.41 -24.09 -8.88
CA LEU A 306 -4.30 -25.05 -9.98
C LEU A 306 -2.93 -25.01 -10.67
N GLY A 307 -2.26 -23.86 -10.56
CA GLY A 307 -0.81 -23.77 -10.44
C GLY A 307 -0.04 -23.50 -11.72
N GLN A 308 1.23 -23.15 -11.48
CA GLN A 308 2.34 -23.12 -12.42
C GLN A 308 2.54 -24.48 -13.11
N ALA A 309 1.66 -24.84 -14.04
CA ALA A 309 1.92 -25.89 -15.01
C ALA A 309 3.02 -25.40 -15.97
N ALA A 310 4.28 -25.57 -15.56
CA ALA A 310 5.43 -25.37 -16.43
C ALA A 310 5.18 -26.05 -17.79
N PRO A 311 5.54 -25.43 -18.93
CA PRO A 311 5.29 -26.00 -20.25
C PRO A 311 6.03 -27.33 -20.34
N THR A 312 5.29 -28.43 -20.19
CA THR A 312 5.85 -29.77 -20.19
C THR A 312 6.59 -29.98 -21.51
N ALA A 313 7.89 -30.25 -21.40
CA ALA A 313 8.77 -30.33 -22.55
C ALA A 313 8.20 -31.30 -23.58
N ALA A 314 8.09 -30.84 -24.83
CA ALA A 314 7.51 -31.61 -25.92
C ALA A 314 8.11 -33.03 -25.97
N PRO A 315 7.29 -34.10 -26.00
CA PRO A 315 7.80 -35.45 -26.19
C PRO A 315 8.48 -35.52 -27.55
N LYS A 316 9.80 -35.75 -27.56
CA LYS A 316 10.53 -36.03 -28.80
C LYS A 316 9.91 -37.23 -29.51
N GLU A 317 9.78 -37.12 -30.82
CA GLU A 317 9.16 -38.11 -31.69
C GLU A 317 9.75 -39.53 -31.50
N ALA A 318 8.86 -40.52 -31.51
CA ALA A 318 9.19 -41.91 -31.81
C ALA A 318 8.38 -42.36 -33.06
N PRO A 319 8.93 -43.20 -33.94
CA PRO A 319 8.48 -43.28 -35.33
C PRO A 319 7.16 -44.05 -35.52
N ALA A 320 6.47 -43.72 -36.62
CA ALA A 320 5.13 -44.18 -36.95
C ALA A 320 4.98 -45.72 -37.09
N PRO A 321 3.84 -46.30 -36.67
CA PRO A 321 3.53 -47.71 -36.91
C PRO A 321 3.09 -47.94 -38.37
N ALA A 322 3.67 -48.96 -39.00
CA ALA A 322 3.30 -49.39 -40.35
C ALA A 322 1.91 -50.09 -40.38
N ALA A 323 1.17 -49.90 -41.47
CA ALA A 323 -0.14 -50.50 -41.65
C ALA A 323 -0.07 -52.03 -41.83
N VAL A 324 -0.95 -52.78 -41.15
CA VAL A 324 -1.12 -54.23 -41.32
C VAL A 324 -2.61 -54.59 -41.42
N ASN A 325 -2.92 -55.49 -42.36
CA ASN A 325 -4.27 -55.80 -42.86
C ASN A 325 -5.32 -56.25 -41.83
N ASP A 326 -6.55 -55.81 -42.04
CA ASP A 326 -7.77 -56.42 -41.50
C ASP A 326 -8.04 -57.77 -42.21
N LEU A 327 -8.25 -58.83 -41.42
CA LEU A 327 -8.56 -60.18 -41.87
C LEU A 327 -9.87 -60.74 -41.25
N THR A 328 -10.81 -59.88 -40.89
CA THR A 328 -12.15 -60.28 -40.38
C THR A 328 -13.00 -61.08 -41.39
N SER A 329 -12.53 -61.29 -42.62
CA SER A 329 -13.23 -62.00 -43.70
C SER A 329 -13.02 -63.54 -43.73
N MET A 330 -12.56 -64.18 -42.65
CA MET A 330 -12.25 -65.63 -42.66
C MET A 330 -12.72 -66.50 -41.47
N VAL A 331 -14.00 -66.39 -41.05
CA VAL A 331 -14.64 -67.44 -40.21
C VAL A 331 -16.00 -67.88 -40.75
N LYS A 332 -16.02 -68.98 -41.53
CA LYS A 332 -17.26 -69.72 -41.87
C LYS A 332 -17.37 -70.99 -41.01
N LYS A 333 -18.50 -71.12 -40.29
CA LYS A 333 -18.86 -72.24 -39.40
C LYS A 333 -18.68 -73.63 -40.04
N ARG A 334 -18.24 -74.61 -39.24
CA ARG A 334 -18.61 -76.03 -39.43
C ARG A 334 -18.60 -76.85 -38.13
N LYS A 335 -19.29 -78.00 -38.16
CA LYS A 335 -19.82 -78.76 -37.01
C LYS A 335 -18.75 -79.52 -36.18
N PRO A 336 -19.05 -79.85 -34.91
CA PRO A 336 -18.24 -80.79 -34.12
C PRO A 336 -18.46 -82.25 -34.56
N SER A 337 -17.42 -83.07 -34.45
CA SER A 337 -17.49 -84.54 -34.52
C SER A 337 -16.56 -85.16 -33.47
N ALA A 338 -17.06 -86.14 -32.73
CA ALA A 338 -16.45 -86.65 -31.49
C ALA A 338 -15.20 -87.54 -31.69
N GLY A 339 -14.30 -87.51 -30.70
CA GLY A 339 -13.13 -88.40 -30.57
C GLY A 339 -13.10 -89.09 -29.21
N LYS A 340 -13.33 -90.41 -29.20
CA LYS A 340 -13.42 -91.33 -28.06
C LYS A 340 -12.37 -91.13 -26.94
N LEU A 341 -12.85 -91.14 -25.69
CA LEU A 341 -12.13 -91.76 -24.57
C LEU A 341 -12.41 -93.27 -24.57
N VAL A 342 -11.39 -94.08 -24.30
CA VAL A 342 -11.48 -95.56 -24.18
C VAL A 342 -10.99 -95.99 -22.81
N ASN A 343 -11.90 -96.51 -21.98
CA ASN A 343 -11.76 -97.55 -20.94
C ASN A 343 -12.94 -97.43 -19.95
N GLY A 344 -13.62 -98.48 -19.51
CA GLY A 344 -13.56 -99.88 -19.96
C GLY A 344 -14.42 -100.81 -19.09
N LYS A 345 -14.99 -101.83 -19.73
CA LYS A 345 -15.52 -103.11 -19.16
C LYS A 345 -16.65 -103.10 -18.11
N ARG A 346 -17.73 -103.78 -18.53
CA ARG A 346 -18.55 -104.78 -17.80
C ARG A 346 -19.45 -104.29 -16.65
N ALA A 347 -20.62 -104.86 -16.35
CA ALA A 347 -21.60 -105.76 -17.00
C ALA A 347 -22.37 -106.44 -15.84
N LYS A 348 -23.70 -106.32 -15.83
CA LYS A 348 -24.72 -107.09 -15.06
C LYS A 348 -26.08 -106.47 -15.39
N LYS A 349 -27.17 -107.21 -15.58
CA LYS A 349 -27.36 -108.64 -15.88
C LYS A 349 -28.71 -108.74 -16.60
#